data_AF-A0A6G3XV51-F1
#
_entry.id   AF-A0A6G3XV51-F1
#
_cell.length_a   1.000
_cell.length_b   1.000
_cell.length_c   1.000
_cell.angle_alpha   90.00
_cell.angle_beta   90.00
_cell.angle_gamma   90.00
#
_symmetry.space_group_name_H-M   'P 1'
#
loop_
_entity.id
_entity.type
_entity.pdbx_description
1 polymer ?
#
loop_
_entity_poly.entity_id
_entity_poly.type
_entity_poly.pdbx_seq_one_letter_code
_entity_poly.pdbx_strand_id
1 'polypeptide(L)'
;TCSEGYVVVGGSGSVQTLTASGFQETPLTPGALVWFTPGTVHRLVNEDGLRVIVLMQNSGLPEAGDAVLTLPPRCLADPDVYRAAATLPG
;
A
#
# COMPACT_ATOMS: atom_id res chain seq x y z
N THR A 1 0.66 8.13 13.04
CA THR A 1 0.50 6.79 12.46
C THR A 1 -0.66 6.86 11.50
N CYS A 2 -0.40 6.58 10.23
CA CYS A 2 -1.43 6.52 9.20
C CYS A 2 -1.86 5.07 9.09
N SER A 3 -3.17 4.85 9.05
CA SER A 3 -3.72 3.53 8.91
C SER A 3 -4.71 3.52 7.78
N GLU A 4 -4.74 2.40 7.08
CA GLU A 4 -5.48 2.27 5.84
C GLU A 4 -6.42 1.07 5.94
N GLY A 5 -7.67 1.26 5.53
CA GLY A 5 -8.69 0.22 5.55
C GLY A 5 -9.40 0.11 4.21
N TYR A 6 -9.62 -1.12 3.75
CA TYR A 6 -10.33 -1.40 2.49
C TYR A 6 -11.65 -2.09 2.75
N VAL A 7 -12.71 -1.57 2.14
CA VAL A 7 -14.02 -2.23 2.08
C VAL A 7 -14.26 -2.69 0.65
N VAL A 8 -14.42 -4.00 0.47
CA VAL A 8 -14.70 -4.59 -0.85
C VAL A 8 -16.19 -4.45 -1.16
N VAL A 9 -16.51 -3.76 -2.25
CA VAL A 9 -17.90 -3.46 -2.67
C VAL A 9 -18.33 -4.24 -3.91
N GLY A 10 -17.41 -4.97 -4.55
CA GLY A 10 -17.72 -5.81 -5.71
C GLY A 10 -16.49 -6.51 -6.30
N GLY A 11 -16.74 -7.50 -7.15
CA GLY A 11 -15.68 -8.30 -7.78
C GLY A 11 -14.94 -9.22 -6.80
N SER A 12 -13.80 -9.74 -7.22
CA SER A 12 -12.91 -10.56 -6.38
C SER A 12 -11.42 -10.33 -6.68
N GLY A 13 -10.61 -10.67 -5.69
CA GLY A 13 -9.15 -10.61 -5.79
C GLY A 13 -8.49 -11.01 -4.48
N SER A 14 -7.27 -10.54 -4.27
CA SER A 14 -6.57 -10.71 -3.00
C SER A 14 -5.77 -9.46 -2.62
N VAL A 15 -5.55 -9.27 -1.32
CA VAL A 15 -4.50 -8.38 -0.83
C VAL A 15 -3.32 -9.20 -0.38
N GLN A 16 -2.15 -8.85 -0.91
CA GLN A 16 -0.87 -9.38 -0.49
C GLN A 16 -0.22 -8.37 0.44
N THR A 17 0.18 -8.80 1.63
CA THR A 17 0.90 -7.96 2.59
C THR A 17 2.29 -8.52 2.87
N LEU A 18 3.23 -7.63 3.12
CA LEU A 18 4.59 -7.95 3.52
C LEU A 18 4.96 -7.09 4.73
N THR A 19 5.28 -7.78 5.82
CA THR A 19 5.72 -7.17 7.08
C THR A 19 6.99 -7.86 7.57
N ALA A 20 7.51 -7.47 8.73
CA ALA A 20 8.63 -8.17 9.37
C ALA A 20 8.33 -9.64 9.71
N SER A 21 7.05 -10.03 9.84
CA SER A 21 6.65 -11.43 10.02
C SER A 21 6.54 -12.21 8.70
N GLY A 22 6.82 -11.56 7.56
CA GLY A 22 6.82 -12.18 6.24
C GLY A 22 5.59 -11.84 5.40
N PHE A 23 5.48 -12.56 4.28
CA PHE A 23 4.40 -12.43 3.31
C PHE A 23 3.11 -13.09 3.81
N GLN A 24 1.97 -12.46 3.53
CA GLN A 24 0.63 -13.01 3.72
C GLN A 24 -0.26 -12.64 2.53
N GLU A 25 -1.22 -13.51 2.20
CA GLU A 25 -2.23 -13.23 1.19
C GLU A 25 -3.63 -13.45 1.79
N THR A 26 -4.51 -12.46 1.62
CA THR A 26 -5.87 -12.47 2.14
C THR A 26 -6.85 -12.32 0.99
N PRO A 27 -7.77 -13.28 0.77
CA PRO A 27 -8.82 -13.17 -0.25
C PRO A 27 -9.73 -11.97 0.00
N LEU A 28 -10.15 -11.33 -1.09
CA LEU A 28 -11.05 -10.18 -1.10
C LEU A 28 -12.32 -10.53 -1.87
N THR A 29 -13.43 -10.55 -1.16
CA THR A 29 -14.79 -10.74 -1.70
C THR A 29 -15.73 -9.68 -1.13
N PRO A 30 -16.88 -9.39 -1.76
CA PRO A 30 -17.78 -8.32 -1.30
C PRO A 30 -18.18 -8.50 0.16
N GLY A 31 -18.04 -7.43 0.94
CA GLY A 31 -18.24 -7.43 2.40
C GLY A 31 -16.97 -7.64 3.23
N ALA A 32 -15.84 -7.98 2.61
CA ALA A 32 -14.55 -8.02 3.30
C ALA A 32 -14.11 -6.60 3.73
N LEU A 33 -13.60 -6.52 4.97
CA LEU A 33 -12.94 -5.35 5.53
C LEU A 33 -11.53 -5.76 5.98
N VAL A 34 -10.50 -5.16 5.38
CA VAL A 34 -9.10 -5.37 5.76
C VAL A 34 -8.48 -4.07 6.23
N TRP A 35 -7.51 -4.16 7.14
CA TRP A 35 -6.88 -2.99 7.76
C TRP A 35 -5.38 -3.18 7.88
N PHE A 36 -4.63 -2.12 7.63
CA PHE A 36 -3.18 -2.12 7.60
C PHE A 36 -2.62 -1.13 8.61
N THR A 37 -1.63 -1.59 9.36
CA THR A 37 -0.85 -0.73 10.23
C THR A 37 0.25 -0.02 9.42
N PRO A 38 0.74 1.15 9.86
CA PRO A 38 1.87 1.83 9.22
C PRO A 38 3.05 0.88 9.01
N GLY A 39 3.73 1.03 7.87
CA GLY A 39 4.86 0.17 7.49
C GLY A 39 4.49 -1.18 6.86
N THR A 40 3.20 -1.45 6.65
CA THR A 40 2.75 -2.64 5.90
C THR A 40 2.86 -2.38 4.40
N VAL A 41 3.83 -3.00 3.73
CA VAL A 41 3.85 -3.03 2.27
C VAL A 41 2.69 -3.92 1.81
N HIS A 42 1.85 -3.42 0.91
CA HIS A 42 0.73 -4.19 0.41
C HIS A 42 0.49 -3.97 -1.08
N ARG A 43 -0.11 -4.97 -1.71
CA ARG A 43 -0.45 -5.00 -3.14
C ARG A 43 -1.84 -5.61 -3.29
N LEU A 44 -2.67 -5.03 -4.15
CA LEU A 44 -3.94 -5.61 -4.55
C LEU A 44 -3.77 -6.39 -5.86
N VAL A 45 -4.30 -7.61 -5.88
CA VAL A 45 -4.41 -8.45 -7.08
C VAL A 45 -5.86 -8.45 -7.52
N ASN A 46 -6.12 -7.94 -8.72
CA ASN A 46 -7.45 -7.98 -9.33
C ASN A 46 -7.60 -9.28 -10.13
N GLU A 47 -8.48 -10.16 -9.68
CA GLU A 47 -8.78 -11.44 -10.34
C GLU A 47 -10.04 -11.33 -11.19
N ASP A 48 -11.07 -10.66 -10.67
CA ASP A 48 -12.34 -10.42 -11.38
C ASP A 48 -12.99 -9.10 -10.97
N GLY A 49 -12.65 -8.01 -11.65
CA GLY A 49 -13.34 -6.72 -11.51
C GLY A 49 -13.38 -6.18 -10.07
N LEU A 50 -12.31 -6.38 -9.28
CA LEU A 50 -12.22 -5.95 -7.89
C LEU A 50 -12.53 -4.45 -7.72
N ARG A 51 -13.49 -4.14 -6.85
CA ARG A 51 -13.89 -2.78 -6.49
C ARG A 51 -13.81 -2.61 -4.98
N VAL A 52 -13.04 -1.63 -4.56
CA VAL A 52 -12.74 -1.33 -3.15
C VAL A 52 -12.93 0.15 -2.87
N ILE A 53 -13.49 0.45 -1.70
CA ILE A 53 -13.44 1.78 -1.09
C ILE A 53 -12.27 1.80 -0.11
N VAL A 54 -11.39 2.77 -0.30
CA VAL A 54 -10.20 2.96 0.55
C VAL A 54 -10.46 4.08 1.55
N LEU A 55 -10.28 3.79 2.83
CA LEU A 55 -10.27 4.77 3.90
C LEU A 55 -8.84 4.92 4.42
N MET A 56 -8.28 6.12 4.30
CA MET A 56 -6.94 6.44 4.78
C MET A 56 -7.01 7.45 5.93
N GLN A 57 -6.41 7.11 7.07
CA GLN A 57 -6.28 8.03 8.19
C GLN A 57 -5.19 9.06 7.87
N ASN A 58 -5.60 10.29 7.60
CA ASN A 58 -4.68 11.38 7.31
C ASN A 58 -3.87 11.80 8.56
N SER A 59 -2.54 11.65 8.53
CA SER A 59 -1.61 12.26 9.50
C SER A 59 -0.63 13.25 8.87
N GLY A 60 -0.96 13.82 7.70
CA GLY A 60 -0.11 14.67 6.90
C GLY A 60 -0.23 14.35 5.40
N LEU A 61 0.58 15.01 4.55
CA LEU A 61 0.63 14.67 3.13
C LEU A 61 0.98 13.18 2.93
N PRO A 62 0.25 12.41 2.11
CA PRO A 62 0.55 11.00 1.82
C PRO A 62 2.01 10.77 1.37
N GLU A 63 2.56 11.76 0.66
CA GLU A 63 3.93 11.79 0.15
C GLU A 63 4.99 11.95 1.26
N ALA A 64 4.58 12.35 2.47
CA ALA A 64 5.48 12.58 3.59
C ALA A 64 5.75 11.33 4.45
N GLY A 65 5.13 10.17 4.17
CA GLY A 65 5.36 9.00 5.03
C GLY A 65 4.92 7.62 4.56
N ASP A 66 3.94 7.48 3.65
CA ASP A 66 3.33 6.15 3.41
C ASP A 66 3.46 5.62 1.98
N ALA A 67 3.94 6.43 1.04
CA ALA A 67 4.23 5.98 -0.32
C ALA A 67 5.72 5.63 -0.47
N VAL A 68 6.04 4.34 -0.46
CA VAL A 68 7.36 3.87 -0.94
C VAL A 68 7.28 3.66 -2.45
N LEU A 69 7.96 4.51 -3.21
CA LEU A 69 8.00 4.42 -4.66
C LEU A 69 8.91 3.25 -5.07
N THR A 70 8.41 2.39 -5.95
CA THR A 70 9.14 1.23 -6.48
C THR A 70 10.14 1.65 -7.55
N LEU A 71 11.22 2.31 -7.12
CA LEU A 71 12.34 2.72 -7.96
C LEU A 71 13.30 1.56 -8.26
N PRO A 72 14.18 1.67 -9.28
CA PRO A 72 15.19 0.66 -9.55
C PRO A 72 16.11 0.40 -8.34
N PRO A 73 16.69 -0.81 -8.17
CA PRO A 73 17.46 -1.18 -6.98
C PRO A 73 18.57 -0.19 -6.57
N ARG A 74 19.26 0.41 -7.54
CA ARG A 74 20.28 1.44 -7.30
C ARG A 74 19.76 2.67 -6.54
N CYS A 75 18.47 2.96 -6.66
CA CYS A 75 17.81 4.08 -5.99
C CYS A 75 17.28 3.71 -4.60
N LEU A 76 17.16 2.41 -4.30
CA LEU A 76 16.65 1.91 -3.01
C LEU A 76 17.77 1.62 -2.00
N ALA A 77 19.01 1.48 -2.48
CA ALA A 77 20.17 1.09 -1.67
C ALA A 77 20.75 2.25 -0.83
N ASP A 78 20.40 3.51 -1.13
CA ASP A 78 20.95 4.71 -0.49
C ASP A 78 19.82 5.71 -0.16
N PRO A 79 19.67 6.13 1.11
CA PRO A 79 18.62 7.07 1.53
C PRO A 79 18.65 8.44 0.84
N ASP A 80 19.83 8.97 0.52
CA ASP A 80 19.97 10.29 -0.12
C ASP A 80 19.64 10.21 -1.61
N VAL A 81 20.05 9.12 -2.27
CA VAL A 81 19.67 8.84 -3.67
C VAL A 81 18.16 8.62 -3.79
N TYR A 82 17.57 7.86 -2.86
CA TYR A 82 16.12 7.65 -2.81
C TYR A 82 15.38 8.99 -2.70
N ARG A 83 15.80 9.85 -1.76
CA ARG A 83 15.17 11.15 -1.53
C ARG A 83 15.23 12.03 -2.77
N ALA A 84 16.39 12.11 -3.41
CA ALA A 84 16.55 12.89 -4.64
C ALA A 84 15.63 12.40 -5.77
N ALA A 85 15.47 11.07 -5.92
CA ALA A 85 14.63 10.47 -6.95
C ALA A 85 13.12 10.59 -6.64
N ALA A 86 12.73 10.64 -5.37
CA ALA A 86 11.34 10.74 -4.93
C ALA A 86 10.84 12.20 -4.81
N THR A 87 11.71 13.20 -4.95
CA THR A 87 11.32 14.61 -4.84
C THR A 87 10.64 15.06 -6.14
N LEU A 88 9.45 15.67 -6.03
CA LEU A 88 8.76 16.27 -7.17
C LEU A 88 9.49 17.54 -7.66
N PRO A 89 9.52 17.82 -8.97
CA PRO A 89 9.98 19.11 -9.48
C PRO A 89 9.13 20.25 -8.87
N GLY A 90 9.79 21.35 -8.50
CA GLY A 90 9.12 22.58 -8.08
C GLY A 90 8.41 23.31 -9.21
#